data_AF-A0A0N0H1C5-F1
#
_entry.id   AF-A0A0N0H1C5-F1
#
_cell.length_a   1.000
_cell.length_b   1.000
_cell.length_c   1.000
_cell.angle_alpha   90.00
_cell.angle_beta   90.00
_cell.angle_gamma   90.00
#
_symmetry.space_group_name_H-M   'P 1'
#
loop_
_entity.id
_entity.type
_entity.pdbx_description
1 polymer ?
#
loop_
_entity_poly.entity_id
_entity_poly.type
_entity_poly.pdbx_seq_one_letter_code
_entity_poly.pdbx_strand_id
1 'polypeptide(L)' 'MLQWDDEHIPRPSGLALFDAFVSKEKTLHANAGRHKELPRFEADSAVRFFARHLGRAVTSPA' A
#
# COMPACT_ATOMS: atom_id res chain seq x y z
N MET A 1 1.02 2.88 0.42
CA MET A 1 0.70 3.65 1.64
C MET A 1 1.26 5.04 1.48
N LEU A 2 0.54 6.08 1.88
CA LEU A 2 0.99 7.47 1.79
C LEU A 2 0.68 8.20 3.10
N GLN A 3 1.68 8.85 3.68
CA GLN A 3 1.51 9.75 4.82
C GLN A 3 1.25 11.16 4.31
N TRP A 4 0.24 11.83 4.84
CA TRP A 4 -0.23 13.12 4.31
C TRP A 4 0.74 14.25 4.62
N ASP A 5 1.40 14.16 5.77
CA ASP A 5 2.30 15.18 6.31
C ASP A 5 3.76 14.68 6.28
N ASP A 6 4.04 13.76 5.35
CA ASP A 6 5.37 13.20 5.12
C ASP A 6 6.36 14.30 4.73
N GLU A 7 7.41 14.43 5.54
CA GLU A 7 8.46 15.42 5.38
C GLU A 7 9.51 15.02 4.33
N HIS A 8 9.55 13.75 3.93
CA HIS A 8 10.54 13.21 2.99
C HIS A 8 9.94 12.90 1.61
N ILE A 9 8.68 12.46 1.57
CA ILE A 9 7.98 12.08 0.35
C ILE A 9 6.83 13.06 0.12
N PRO A 10 7.00 14.04 -0.78
CA PRO A 10 5.93 14.97 -1.11
C PRO A 10 4.69 14.20 -1.58
N ARG A 11 3.55 14.56 -1.00
CA ARG A 11 2.23 14.01 -1.35
C ARG A 11 1.97 13.95 -2.88
N PRO A 12 2.27 14.98 -3.69
CA PRO A 12 2.07 14.89 -5.14
C PRO A 12 2.87 13.75 -5.79
N SER A 13 4.06 13.44 -5.30
CA SER A 13 4.90 12.35 -5.83
C SER A 13 4.28 10.98 -5.57
N GLY A 14 3.70 10.78 -4.38
CA GLY A 14 2.97 9.55 -4.05
C GLY A 14 1.73 9.34 -4.92
N LEU A 15 0.99 10.41 -5.20
CA LEU A 15 -0.18 10.38 -6.08
C LEU A 15 0.22 10.12 -7.54
N ALA A 16 1.26 10.77 -8.03
CA ALA A 16 1.78 10.54 -9.38
C ALA A 16 2.21 9.07 -9.59
N LEU A 17 2.85 8.46 -8.59
CA LEU A 17 3.21 7.04 -8.64
C LEU A 17 1.97 6.14 -8.64
N PHE A 18 0.94 6.47 -7.86
CA PHE A 18 -0.32 5.73 -7.86
C PHE A 18 -0.97 5.77 -9.25
N ASP A 19 -1.00 6.93 -9.90
CA ASP A 19 -1.56 7.10 -11.25
C ASP A 19 -0.77 6.34 -12.31
N ALA A 20 0.56 6.29 -12.19
CA ALA A 20 1.44 5.57 -13.11
C ALA A 20 1.21 4.05 -13.13
N PHE A 21 0.71 3.45 -12.03
CA PHE A 21 0.37 2.02 -12.02
C PHE A 21 -0.91 1.74 -12.82
N VAL A 22 -0.80 0.87 -13.82
CA VAL A 22 -1.92 0.47 -14.71
C VAL A 22 -2.70 -0.77 -14.24
N SER A 23 -2.58 -1.13 -12.97
CA SER A 23 -3.35 -2.23 -12.37
C SER A 23 -4.85 -1.96 -12.48
N LYS A 24 -5.63 -2.95 -12.93
CA LYS A 24 -7.10 -2.87 -13.01
C LYS A 24 -7.75 -2.68 -11.64
N GLU A 25 -7.13 -3.27 -10.61
CA GLU A 25 -7.53 -3.12 -9.22
C GLU A 25 -6.34 -2.55 -8.44
N LYS A 26 -6.48 -1.32 -7.94
CA LYS A 26 -5.50 -0.66 -7.08
C LYS A 26 -6.20 0.18 -6.03
N THR A 27 -5.65 0.18 -4.82
CA THR A 27 -6.14 0.99 -3.69
C THR A 27 -4.98 1.78 -3.09
N LEU A 28 -5.26 2.99 -2.61
CA LEU A 28 -4.32 3.82 -1.90
C LEU A 28 -4.78 3.98 -0.45
N HIS A 29 -3.90 3.63 0.48
CA HIS A 29 -4.10 3.89 1.91
C HIS A 29 -3.38 5.19 2.26
N ALA A 30 -4.16 6.23 2.56
CA ALA A 30 -3.67 7.55 2.95
C ALA A 30 -3.94 7.77 4.44
N ASN A 31 -2.91 8.21 5.17
CA ASN A 31 -2.96 8.41 6.62
C ASN A 31 -2.45 9.81 6.97
N ALA A 32 -3.02 10.44 7.98
CA ALA A 32 -2.46 11.67 8.54
C ALA A 32 -1.21 11.35 9.38
N GLY A 33 -0.25 12.28 9.43
CA GLY A 33 0.99 12.11 10.18
C GLY A 33 2.25 12.13 9.31
N ARG A 34 3.39 12.09 10.00
CA ARG A 34 4.75 12.12 9.42
C ARG A 34 5.16 10.78 8.83
N HIS A 35 6.29 10.76 8.12
CA HIS A 35 6.80 9.61 7.36
C HIS A 35 6.72 8.24 8.08
N LYS A 36 6.96 8.21 9.39
CA LYS A 36 6.98 6.97 10.19
C LYS A 36 5.79 6.80 11.14
N GLU A 37 4.81 7.69 11.08
CA GLU A 37 3.62 7.66 11.95
C GLU A 37 2.50 6.79 11.35
N LEU A 38 2.88 5.63 10.81
CA LEU A 38 1.94 4.66 10.26
C LEU A 38 1.03 4.08 11.36
N PRO A 39 -0.30 4.18 11.22
CA PRO A 39 -1.22 3.55 12.16
C PRO A 39 -1.04 2.04 12.24
N ARG A 40 -1.11 1.48 13.45
CA ARG A 40 -0.84 0.05 13.67
C ARG A 40 -1.74 -0.89 12.86
N PHE A 41 -3.00 -0.50 12.61
CA PHE A 41 -3.95 -1.31 11.83
C PHE A 41 -3.50 -1.51 10.38
N GLU A 42 -2.59 -0.69 9.88
CA GLU A 42 -2.09 -0.82 8.50
C GLU A 42 -1.19 -2.03 8.31
N ALA A 43 -0.54 -2.50 9.38
CA ALA A 43 0.18 -3.76 9.37
C ALA A 43 -0.77 -4.95 9.11
N ASP A 44 -1.89 -5.00 9.83
CA ASP A 44 -2.90 -6.05 9.64
C ASP A 44 -3.50 -6.02 8.23
N SER A 45 -3.71 -4.82 7.68
CA SER A 45 -4.21 -4.65 6.33
C SER A 45 -3.20 -5.16 5.28
N ALA A 46 -1.91 -4.84 5.45
CA ALA A 46 -0.84 -5.35 4.59
C ALA A 46 -0.74 -6.88 4.64
N VAL A 47 -0.82 -7.48 5.84
CA VAL A 47 -0.81 -8.95 6.00
C VAL A 47 -1.99 -9.59 5.26
N ARG A 48 -3.20 -9.06 5.41
CA ARG A 48 -4.39 -9.56 4.70
C ARG A 48 -4.27 -9.42 3.19
N PHE A 49 -3.72 -8.30 2.71
CA PHE A 49 -3.44 -8.09 1.30
C PHE A 49 -2.49 -9.16 0.77
N PHE A 50 -1.35 -9.38 1.42
CA PHE A 50 -0.39 -10.39 0.95
C PHE A 50 -0.95 -11.81 1.04
N ALA A 51 -1.65 -12.17 2.12
CA ALA A 51 -2.28 -13.48 2.26
C ALA A 51 -3.25 -13.78 1.11
N ARG A 52 -4.05 -12.79 0.68
CA ARG A 52 -5.00 -12.94 -0.44
C ARG A 52 -4.31 -13.21 -1.78
N HIS A 53 -3.20 -12.53 -2.08
CA HIS A 53 -2.59 -12.58 -3.41
C HIS A 53 -1.42 -13.56 -3.51
N LEU A 54 -0.71 -13.82 -2.41
CA LEU A 54 0.46 -14.70 -2.37
C LEU A 54 0.14 -16.05 -1.71
N GLY A 55 -0.87 -16.13 -0.82
CA GLY A 55 -1.19 -17.33 -0.05
C GLY A 55 -1.79 -18.49 -0.85
N ARG A 56 -2.12 -18.30 -2.14
CA ARG A 56 -2.60 -19.36 -3.06
C ARG A 56 -1.51 -19.89 -3.99
N ALA A 57 -0.32 -19.28 -4.02
CA ALA A 57 0.78 -19.63 -4.93
C ALA A 57 1.66 -20.79 -4.41
N VAL A 58 1.09 -21.77 -3.69
CA VAL A 58 1.70 -23.07 -3.42
C VAL A 58 0.66 -24.16 -3.69
N THR A 59 0.20 -24.23 -4.94
CA THR A 59 -0.16 -25.47 -5.65
C THR A 59 -0.46 -25.07 -7.09
N SER A 60 0.57 -25.04 -7.94
CA SER A 60 0.32 -25.29 -9.37
C SER A 60 -0.15 -26.73 -9.49
N PRO A 61 -1.34 -27.02 -10.07
CA PRO A 61 -1.67 -28.39 -10.45
C PRO A 61 -0.69 -28.81 -11.56
N ALA A 62 -0.10 -29.99 -11.39
CA ALA A 62 0.61 -30.71 -12.45
C ALA A 62 -0.37 -31.24 -13.50
#